data_AF-A0A2T6KCC7-F1
#
_entry.id   AF-A0A2T6KCC7-F1
#
_cell.length_a   1.000
_cell.length_b   1.000
_cell.length_c   1.000
_cell.angle_alpha   90.00
_cell.angle_beta   90.00
_cell.angle_gamma   90.00
#
_symmetry.space_group_name_H-M   'P 1'
#
loop_
_entity.id
_entity.type
_entity.pdbx_description
1 polymer ?
#
loop_
_entity_poly.entity_id
_entity_poly.type
_entity_poly.pdbx_seq_one_letter_code
_entity_poly.pdbx_strand_id
1 'polypeptide(L)' 'MNKLPIDPIILEKRAAIPGLIAELSYHDETKAIKYMRIWGERRMPITSLFSTLNLEISNVKKLVAQ' A
#
# COMPACT_ATOMS: atom_id res chain seq x y z
N MET A 1 -26.39 -14.99 -11.34
CA MET A 1 -25.44 -13.87 -11.24
C MET A 1 -24.05 -14.43 -11.51
N ASN A 2 -23.34 -13.92 -12.53
CA ASN A 2 -21.96 -14.33 -12.80
C ASN A 2 -21.05 -13.76 -11.71
N LYS A 3 -20.52 -14.62 -10.85
CA LYS A 3 -19.51 -14.24 -9.87
C LYS A 3 -18.21 -14.04 -10.65
N LEU A 4 -17.66 -12.82 -10.63
CA LEU A 4 -16.36 -12.56 -11.26
C LEU A 4 -15.30 -13.49 -10.65
N PRO A 5 -14.32 -13.95 -11.45
CA PRO A 5 -13.30 -14.90 -10.99
C PRO A 5 -12.38 -14.32 -9.90
N ILE A 6 -12.35 -12.99 -9.76
CA ILE A 6 -11.58 -12.26 -8.76
C ILE A 6 -12.49 -11.21 -8.13
N ASP A 7 -12.37 -11.03 -6.81
CA ASP A 7 -13.06 -9.97 -6.07
C ASP A 7 -12.60 -8.58 -6.56
N PRO A 8 -13.50 -7.74 -7.11
CA PRO A 8 -13.17 -6.39 -7.58
C PRO A 8 -12.48 -5.54 -6.51
N ILE A 9 -12.87 -5.69 -5.24
CA ILE A 9 -12.30 -4.90 -4.13
C ILE A 9 -10.82 -5.25 -3.92
N ILE A 10 -10.45 -6.52 -4.10
CA ILE A 10 -9.04 -6.95 -4.00
C ILE A 10 -8.25 -6.40 -5.19
N LEU A 11 -8.86 -6.36 -6.38
CA LEU A 11 -8.22 -5.82 -7.58
C LEU A 11 -7.94 -4.32 -7.44
N GLU A 12 -8.90 -3.55 -6.94
CA GLU A 12 -8.76 -2.11 -6.67
C GLU A 12 -7.62 -1.84 -5.67
N LYS A 13 -7.61 -2.54 -4.53
CA LYS A 13 -6.52 -2.44 -3.54
C LYS A 13 -5.16 -2.75 -4.15
N ARG A 14 -5.09 -3.80 -4.98
CA ARG A 14 -3.87 -4.19 -5.67
C ARG A 14 -3.36 -3.10 -6.60
N ALA A 15 -4.26 -2.47 -7.35
CA ALA A 15 -3.92 -1.39 -8.28
C ALA A 15 -3.44 -0.12 -7.56
N ALA A 16 -3.93 0.14 -6.34
CA ALA A 16 -3.56 1.31 -5.55
C ALA A 16 -2.18 1.20 -4.86
N ILE A 17 -1.72 -0.01 -4.51
CA ILE A 17 -0.47 -0.22 -3.74
C ILE A 17 0.75 0.51 -4.32
N PRO A 18 1.05 0.46 -5.64
CA PRO A 18 2.19 1.20 -6.20
C PRO A 18 2.10 2.71 -5.98
N GLY A 19 0.89 3.29 -6.10
CA GLY A 19 0.67 4.72 -5.85
C GLY A 19 0.90 5.09 -4.39
N LEU A 20 0.44 4.25 -3.45
CA LEU A 20 0.69 4.45 -2.02
C LEU A 20 2.18 4.36 -1.66
N ILE A 21 2.93 3.44 -2.27
CA ILE A 21 4.38 3.33 -2.07
C ILE A 21 5.09 4.59 -2.60
N ALA A 22 4.68 5.09 -3.77
CA ALA A 22 5.22 6.33 -4.31
C ALA A 22 4.90 7.53 -3.40
N GLU A 23 3.67 7.63 -2.90
CA GLU A 23 3.27 8.67 -1.93
C GLU A 23 4.13 8.61 -0.67
N LEU A 24 4.33 7.42 -0.09
CA LEU A 24 5.18 7.23 1.08
C LEU A 24 6.62 7.65 0.81
N SER A 25 7.14 7.46 -0.41
CA SER A 25 8.52 7.80 -0.76
C SER A 25 8.83 9.30 -0.69
N TYR A 26 7.82 10.17 -0.82
CA TYR A 26 8.00 11.62 -0.65
C TYR A 26 8.28 12.03 0.80
N HIS A 27 8.03 11.14 1.76
CA HIS A 27 8.16 11.46 3.17
C HIS A 27 9.12 10.51 3.93
N ASP A 28 9.21 9.24 3.52
CA ASP A 28 10.08 8.24 4.13
C ASP A 28 10.55 7.22 3.07
N GLU A 29 11.68 7.54 2.41
CA GLU A 29 12.28 6.70 1.37
C GLU A 29 12.61 5.29 1.89
N THR A 30 13.13 5.17 3.11
CA THR A 30 13.55 3.89 3.68
C THR A 30 12.35 2.95 3.87
N LYS A 31 11.23 3.48 4.39
CA LYS A 31 9.99 2.69 4.46
C LYS A 31 9.42 2.40 3.08
N ALA A 32 9.44 3.35 2.15
CA ALA A 32 8.95 3.11 0.79
C ALA A 32 9.71 1.96 0.11
N ILE A 33 11.04 1.92 0.20
CA ILE A 33 11.86 0.81 -0.33
C ILE A 33 11.49 -0.51 0.34
N LYS A 34 11.32 -0.53 1.67
CA LYS A 34 10.88 -1.73 2.41
C LYS A 34 9.55 -2.26 1.87
N TYR A 35 8.55 -1.40 1.71
CA TYR A 35 7.23 -1.82 1.22
C TYR A 35 7.23 -2.16 -0.27
N MET A 36 8.07 -1.51 -1.09
CA MET A 36 8.30 -1.90 -2.48
C MET A 36 8.79 -3.35 -2.58
N ARG A 37 9.73 -3.76 -1.73
CA ARG A 37 10.20 -5.16 -1.68
C ARG A 37 9.11 -6.10 -1.20
N ILE A 38 8.37 -5.78 -0.14
CA ILE A 38 7.24 -6.59 0.34
C ILE A 38 6.20 -6.80 -0.77
N TRP A 39 5.91 -5.75 -1.54
CA TRP A 39 5.00 -5.79 -2.68
C TRP A 39 5.53 -6.67 -3.81
N GLY A 40 6.73 -6.39 -4.32
CA GLY A 40 7.32 -7.10 -5.45
C GLY A 40 7.57 -8.58 -5.16
N GLU A 41 7.97 -8.90 -3.93
CA GLU A 41 8.25 -10.26 -3.47
C GLU A 41 6.99 -10.98 -2.93
N ARG A 42 5.82 -10.33 -2.95
CA ARG A 42 4.52 -10.88 -2.52
C ARG A 42 4.54 -11.47 -1.09
N ARG A 43 5.31 -10.87 -0.20
CA ARG A 43 5.49 -11.36 1.19
C ARG A 43 4.32 -11.05 2.11
N MET A 44 3.30 -10.34 1.63
CA MET A 44 2.14 -9.93 2.43
C MET A 44 0.84 -9.99 1.60
N PRO A 45 -0.30 -10.40 2.18
CA PRO A 45 -1.60 -10.33 1.50
C PRO A 45 -1.98 -8.91 1.08
N ILE A 46 -2.66 -8.77 -0.06
CA ILE A 46 -3.04 -7.46 -0.66
C ILE A 46 -3.77 -6.56 0.34
N THR A 47 -4.81 -7.09 1.00
CA THR A 47 -5.62 -6.30 1.94
C THR A 47 -4.79 -5.83 3.13
N SER A 48 -3.92 -6.68 3.67
CA SER A 48 -3.03 -6.31 4.78
C SER A 48 -2.04 -5.24 4.36
N LEU A 49 -1.38 -5.42 3.21
CA LEU A 49 -0.39 -4.46 2.70
C LEU A 49 -1.02 -3.09 2.40
N PHE A 50 -2.20 -3.08 1.78
CA PHE A 50 -2.96 -1.86 1.52
C PHE A 50 -3.29 -1.10 2.82
N SER A 51 -3.81 -1.79 3.85
CA SER A 51 -4.13 -1.17 5.13
C SER A 51 -2.88 -0.64 5.84
N THR A 52 -1.78 -1.40 5.82
CA THR A 52 -0.52 -0.98 6.43
C THR A 52 0.05 0.27 5.75
N LEU A 53 0.07 0.33 4.42
CA LEU A 53 0.55 1.50 3.69
C LEU A 53 -0.25 2.77 4.02
N ASN A 54 -1.58 2.68 4.07
CA ASN A 54 -2.43 3.81 4.47
C ASN A 54 -2.14 4.29 5.90
N LEU A 55 -1.90 3.35 6.83
CA LEU A 55 -1.52 3.68 8.20
C LEU A 55 -0.17 4.38 8.26
N GLU A 56 0.84 3.88 7.56
CA GLU A 56 2.18 4.50 7.51
C GLU A 56 2.12 5.91 6.94
N ILE A 57 1.41 6.13 5.83
CA ILE A 57 1.24 7.45 5.23
C ILE A 57 0.54 8.41 6.21
N SER A 58 -0.53 7.96 6.87
CA SER A 58 -1.25 8.76 7.88
C SER A 58 -0.34 9.15 9.04
N ASN A 59 0.50 8.22 9.52
CA ASN A 59 1.45 8.48 10.60
C ASN A 59 2.50 9.51 10.19
N VAL A 60 3.07 9.39 8.98
CA VAL A 60 4.10 10.32 8.53
C VAL A 60 3.53 11.72 8.28
N LYS A 61 2.32 11.83 7.70
CA LYS A 61 1.65 13.13 7.53
C LYS A 61 1.39 13.84 8.86
N LYS A 62 1.06 13.10 9.93
CA LYS A 62 0.86 13.67 11.27
C LYS A 62 2.16 14.19 11.91
N LEU A 63 3.31 13.62 11.56
CA LEU A 63 4.61 14.05 12.07
C LEU A 63 5.13 15.31 11.37
N VAL A 64 4.80 15.48 10.08
CA VAL A 64 5.23 16.64 9.29
C VAL A 64 4.37 17.89 9.55
N ALA A 65 3.16 17.73 10.09
CA ALA A 65 2.24 18.82 10.38
C ALA A 65 2.43 19.47 11.78
N GLN A 66 3.45 19.04 12.54
CA GLN A 66 3.82 19.58 13.86
C GLN A 66 5.07 20.45 13.72
#